data_AF-A0A6P0XM96-F1
#
_entry.id   AF-A0A6P0XM96-F1
#
_cell.length_a   1.000
_cell.length_b   1.000
_cell.length_c   1.000
_cell.angle_alpha   90.00
_cell.angle_beta   90.00
_cell.angle_gamma   90.00
#
_symmetry.space_group_name_H-M   'P 1'
#
loop_
_entity.id
_entity.type
_entity.pdbx_description
1 polymer ?
#
loop_
_entity_poly.entity_id
_entity_poly.type
_entity_poly.pdbx_seq_one_letter_code
_entity_poly.pdbx_strand_id
1 'polypeptide(L)'
;GKLLLYQFPKQRLIYGPEQIEALINQDPEISQQISLWDRQGSKAIQGNLLVIPMNQSLLYVEPIYLEADQNSLPTLARVIVSYENRIVMKPTLDEALREVFEVEPLEQPVVVPSLE
;
A
#
# COMPACT_ATOMS: atom_id res chain seq x y z
N GLY A 1 4.14 25.66 -14.43
CA GLY A 1 3.94 24.62 -13.39
C GLY A 1 5.06 24.72 -12.38
N LYS A 2 4.87 24.20 -11.16
CA LYS A 2 5.93 24.08 -10.15
C LYS A 2 6.42 22.64 -10.16
N LEU A 3 7.70 22.44 -10.42
CA LEU A 3 8.38 21.16 -10.30
C LEU A 3 8.98 21.06 -8.89
N LEU A 4 8.80 19.91 -8.24
CA LEU A 4 9.33 19.64 -6.92
C LEU A 4 10.34 18.49 -7.05
N LEU A 5 11.60 18.76 -6.71
CA LEU A 5 12.68 17.77 -6.72
C LEU A 5 13.00 17.37 -5.29
N TYR A 6 12.77 16.10 -4.94
CA TYR A 6 13.22 15.51 -3.69
C TYR A 6 14.61 14.88 -3.89
N GLN A 7 15.58 15.32 -3.10
CA GLN A 7 16.93 14.74 -3.06
C GLN A 7 17.10 13.96 -1.77
N PHE A 8 17.32 12.65 -1.89
CA PHE A 8 17.52 11.78 -0.74
C PHE A 8 19.00 11.75 -0.30
N PRO A 9 19.28 11.60 1.00
CA PRO A 9 20.65 11.49 1.49
C PRO A 9 21.30 10.19 1.00
N LYS A 10 22.57 10.26 0.59
CA LYS A 10 23.33 9.10 0.06
C LYS A 10 23.55 7.96 1.07
N GLN A 11 23.25 8.20 2.34
CA GLN A 11 23.50 7.28 3.46
C GLN A 11 22.32 6.33 3.71
N ARG A 12 21.13 6.60 3.15
CA ARG A 12 19.97 5.69 3.23
C ARG A 12 19.77 4.97 1.90
N LEU A 13 19.56 3.66 1.99
CA LEU A 13 19.09 2.86 0.86
C LEU A 13 17.61 3.20 0.63
N ILE A 14 17.31 3.80 -0.53
CA ILE A 14 15.95 4.10 -0.95
C ILE A 14 15.67 3.28 -2.20
N TYR A 15 14.65 2.42 -2.13
CA TYR A 15 14.28 1.55 -3.24
C TYR A 15 13.57 2.34 -4.34
N GLY A 16 13.83 2.01 -5.60
CA GLY A 16 13.02 2.52 -6.71
C GLY A 16 11.65 1.82 -6.79
N PRO A 17 10.68 2.38 -7.53
CA PRO A 17 9.37 1.75 -7.75
C PRO A 17 9.48 0.29 -8.23
N GLU A 18 10.27 0.04 -9.27
CA GLU A 18 10.53 -1.30 -9.82
C GLU A 18 11.14 -2.27 -8.79
N GLN A 19 11.97 -1.75 -7.88
CA GLN A 19 12.58 -2.58 -6.83
C GLN A 19 11.54 -2.95 -5.76
N ILE A 20 10.63 -2.03 -5.42
CA ILE A 20 9.54 -2.31 -4.49
C ILE A 20 8.54 -3.29 -5.09
N GLU A 21 8.15 -3.12 -6.35
CA GLU A 21 7.32 -4.07 -7.09
C GLU A 21 7.94 -5.48 -7.07
N ALA A 22 9.24 -5.58 -7.35
CA ALA A 22 9.94 -6.86 -7.29
C ALA A 22 9.90 -7.49 -5.88
N LEU A 23 10.06 -6.69 -4.82
CA LEU A 23 9.99 -7.17 -3.44
C LEU A 23 8.57 -7.60 -3.06
N ILE A 24 7.55 -6.83 -3.44
CA ILE A 24 6.13 -7.17 -3.23
C ILE A 24 5.80 -8.52 -3.90
N ASN A 25 6.21 -8.70 -5.15
CA ASN A 25 5.94 -9.93 -5.90
C ASN A 25 6.74 -11.14 -5.38
N GLN A 26 7.85 -10.92 -4.68
CA GLN A 26 8.64 -11.97 -4.03
C GLN A 26 8.14 -12.33 -2.63
N ASP A 27 7.26 -11.51 -2.04
CA ASP A 27 6.70 -11.79 -0.72
C ASP A 27 5.83 -13.07 -0.77
N PRO A 28 6.13 -14.09 0.06
CA PRO A 28 5.40 -15.35 0.01
C PRO A 28 3.91 -15.23 0.34
N GLU A 29 3.53 -14.34 1.27
CA GLU A 29 2.13 -14.18 1.66
C GLU A 29 1.33 -13.45 0.58
N ILE A 30 1.91 -12.38 0.02
CA ILE A 30 1.29 -11.63 -1.07
C ILE A 30 1.16 -12.50 -2.32
N SER A 31 2.25 -13.14 -2.76
CA SER A 31 2.25 -13.98 -3.96
C SER A 31 1.30 -15.18 -3.84
N GLN A 32 1.22 -15.82 -2.66
CA GLN A 32 0.26 -16.87 -2.39
C GLN A 32 -1.18 -16.35 -2.49
N GLN A 33 -1.47 -15.19 -1.90
CA GLN A 33 -2.80 -14.61 -1.89
C GLN A 33 -3.26 -14.20 -3.30
N ILE A 34 -2.41 -13.53 -4.07
CA ILE A 34 -2.68 -13.19 -5.47
C ILE A 34 -2.94 -14.45 -6.28
N SER A 35 -2.10 -15.48 -6.12
CA SER A 35 -2.28 -16.77 -6.80
C SER A 35 -3.54 -17.52 -6.41
N LEU A 36 -4.14 -17.23 -5.24
CA LEU A 36 -5.42 -17.79 -4.81
C LEU A 36 -6.60 -17.04 -5.43
N TRP A 37 -6.49 -15.71 -5.54
CA TRP A 37 -7.51 -14.89 -6.19
C TRP A 37 -7.53 -15.02 -7.70
N ASP A 38 -6.38 -15.33 -8.31
CA ASP A 38 -6.25 -15.59 -9.75
C ASP A 38 -6.67 -17.03 -10.10
N ARG A 39 -7.80 -17.47 -9.53
CA ARG A 39 -8.40 -18.80 -9.73
C ARG A 39 -9.90 -18.67 -9.92
N GLN A 40 -10.48 -19.66 -10.61
CA GLN A 40 -11.93 -19.95 -10.58
C GLN A 40 -12.85 -18.76 -10.88
N GLY A 41 -12.58 -18.02 -11.96
CA GLY A 41 -13.51 -16.99 -12.43
C GLY A 41 -13.32 -15.61 -11.81
N SER A 42 -12.26 -15.43 -11.02
CA SER A 42 -11.79 -14.12 -10.57
C SER A 42 -10.35 -13.85 -10.99
N LYS A 43 -10.05 -12.58 -11.17
CA LYS A 43 -8.74 -12.06 -11.53
C LYS A 43 -8.29 -11.04 -10.48
N ALA A 44 -7.05 -11.18 -10.04
CA ALA A 44 -6.38 -10.17 -9.22
C ALA A 44 -5.72 -9.12 -10.12
N ILE A 45 -5.96 -7.85 -9.82
CA ILE A 45 -5.40 -6.71 -10.54
C ILE A 45 -4.59 -5.89 -9.54
N GLN A 46 -3.27 -5.91 -9.69
CA GLN A 46 -2.39 -4.96 -9.02
C GLN A 46 -2.57 -3.60 -9.68
N GLY A 47 -2.93 -2.60 -8.88
CA GLY A 47 -3.10 -1.22 -9.34
C GLY A 47 -1.77 -0.47 -9.44
N ASN A 48 -1.86 0.84 -9.66
CA ASN A 48 -0.65 1.67 -9.74
C ASN A 48 0.02 1.79 -8.37
N LEU A 49 1.33 1.56 -8.32
CA LEU A 49 2.16 1.88 -7.16
C LEU A 49 2.25 3.39 -6.96
N LEU A 50 1.70 3.87 -5.85
CA LEU A 50 1.79 5.27 -5.43
C LEU A 50 3.04 5.47 -4.58
N VAL A 51 3.90 6.40 -5.00
CA VAL A 51 5.13 6.76 -4.27
C VAL A 51 4.93 8.10 -3.60
N ILE A 52 4.87 8.10 -2.27
CA ILE A 52 4.56 9.28 -1.46
C ILE A 52 5.82 9.67 -0.67
N PRO A 53 6.46 10.80 -0.99
CA PRO A 53 7.56 11.32 -0.20
C PRO A 53 7.10 11.71 1.20
N MET A 54 7.77 11.18 2.23
CA MET A 54 7.54 11.53 3.62
C MET A 54 8.88 11.87 4.27
N ASN A 55 9.11 13.16 4.53
CA ASN A 55 10.37 13.68 5.08
C ASN A 55 11.60 13.21 4.27
N GLN A 56 12.35 12.23 4.79
CA GLN A 56 13.57 11.66 4.22
C GLN A 56 13.41 10.19 3.82
N SER A 57 12.19 9.79 3.52
CA SER A 57 11.78 8.42 3.20
C SER A 57 10.66 8.42 2.17
N LEU A 58 10.36 7.24 1.63
CA LEU A 58 9.26 7.01 0.70
C LEU A 58 8.29 6.03 1.32
N LEU A 59 7.00 6.35 1.25
CA LEU A 59 5.89 5.44 1.51
C LEU A 59 5.38 4.94 0.16
N TYR A 60 5.26 3.65 0.00
CA TYR A 60 4.73 3.03 -1.20
C TYR A 60 3.38 2.41 -0.89
N VAL A 61 2.39 2.65 -1.75
CA VAL A 61 1.04 2.14 -1.58
C VAL A 61 0.56 1.54 -2.90
N GLU A 62 0.19 0.27 -2.88
CA GLU A 62 -0.31 -0.46 -4.04
C GLU A 62 -1.68 -1.08 -3.71
N PRO A 63 -2.77 -0.65 -4.38
CA PRO A 63 -4.06 -1.29 -4.21
C PRO A 63 -4.16 -2.57 -5.05
N ILE A 64 -4.77 -3.61 -4.48
CA ILE A 64 -5.15 -4.83 -5.19
C ILE A 64 -6.67 -4.84 -5.38
N TYR A 65 -7.10 -4.96 -6.62
CA TYR A 65 -8.50 -5.11 -6.98
C TYR A 65 -8.82 -6.54 -7.38
N LEU A 66 -10.06 -6.96 -7.13
CA LEU A 66 -10.62 -8.21 -7.63
C LEU A 66 -11.72 -7.91 -8.63
N GLU A 67 -11.65 -8.60 -9.76
CA GLU A 67 -12.66 -8.58 -10.81
C GLU A 67 -13.14 -10.01 -11.06
N ALA A 68 -14.44 -10.21 -11.24
CA ALA A 68 -14.99 -11.46 -11.78
C ALA A 68 -14.99 -11.43 -13.32
N ASP A 69 -14.76 -12.58 -13.95
CA ASP A 69 -14.52 -12.77 -15.39
C ASP A 69 -15.53 -12.10 -16.34
N GLN A 70 -16.77 -11.85 -15.91
CA GLN A 70 -17.81 -11.27 -16.75
C GLN A 70 -18.08 -9.80 -16.43
N ASN A 71 -17.21 -8.93 -16.96
CA ASN A 71 -17.46 -7.49 -17.11
C ASN A 71 -17.92 -6.79 -15.81
N SER A 72 -17.35 -7.25 -14.69
CA SER A 72 -17.69 -6.76 -13.36
C SER A 72 -16.81 -5.58 -12.97
N LEU A 73 -17.30 -4.71 -12.09
CA LEU A 73 -16.50 -3.58 -11.62
C LEU A 73 -15.42 -4.08 -10.65
N PRO A 74 -14.12 -3.78 -10.90
CA PRO A 74 -13.06 -4.14 -9.97
C PRO A 74 -13.31 -3.54 -8.59
N THR A 75 -13.24 -4.38 -7.57
CA THR A 75 -13.46 -3.97 -6.18
C THR A 75 -12.15 -4.07 -5.40
N LEU A 76 -11.85 -3.06 -4.58
CA LEU A 76 -10.67 -3.06 -3.73
C LEU A 76 -10.74 -4.25 -2.74
N ALA A 77 -9.73 -5.11 -2.76
CA ALA A 77 -9.65 -6.27 -1.88
C ALA A 77 -8.59 -6.13 -0.79
N ARG A 78 -7.44 -5.55 -1.16
CA ARG A 78 -6.33 -5.26 -0.24
C ARG A 78 -5.59 -3.99 -0.64
N VAL A 79 -4.84 -3.48 0.31
CA VAL A 79 -3.84 -2.44 0.12
C VAL A 79 -2.52 -2.99 0.64
N ILE A 80 -1.51 -2.98 -0.22
CA ILE A 80 -0.13 -3.22 0.16
C ILE A 80 0.48 -1.86 0.52
N VAL A 81 1.16 -1.81 1.66
CA VAL A 81 1.94 -0.66 2.08
C VAL A 81 3.36 -1.10 2.36
N SER A 82 4.31 -0.36 1.80
CA SER A 82 5.73 -0.54 2.10
C SER A 82 6.34 0.74 2.65
N TYR A 83 7.05 0.60 3.76
CA TYR A 83 7.82 1.68 4.37
C TYR A 83 9.13 1.11 4.92
N GLU A 84 10.25 1.72 4.54
CA GLU A 84 11.61 1.25 4.82
C GLU A 84 11.83 -0.21 4.39
N ASN A 85 11.86 -1.16 5.32
CA ASN A 85 12.09 -2.59 5.07
C ASN A 85 10.87 -3.46 5.40
N ARG A 86 9.70 -2.84 5.58
CA ARG A 86 8.47 -3.55 5.95
C ARG A 86 7.47 -3.45 4.82
N ILE A 87 6.90 -4.59 4.45
CA ILE A 87 5.82 -4.72 3.48
C ILE A 87 4.67 -5.37 4.23
N VAL A 88 3.48 -4.77 4.15
CA VAL A 88 2.27 -5.29 4.80
C VAL A 88 1.12 -5.25 3.81
N MET A 89 0.26 -6.26 3.85
CA MET A 89 -0.95 -6.34 3.01
C MET A 89 -2.19 -6.46 3.90
N LYS A 90 -3.06 -5.45 3.88
CA LYS A 90 -4.27 -5.40 4.73
C LYS A 90 -5.55 -5.04 3.96
N PRO A 91 -6.74 -5.35 4.48
CA PRO A 91 -8.03 -4.98 3.88
C PRO A 91 -8.16 -3.48 3.57
N THR A 92 -7.66 -2.62 4.44
CA THR A 92 -7.78 -1.16 4.31
C THR A 92 -6.41 -0.48 4.40
N LEU A 93 -6.30 0.69 3.79
CA LEU A 93 -5.10 1.53 3.90
C LEU A 93 -4.81 1.89 5.37
N ASP A 94 -5.85 2.19 6.14
CA ASP A 94 -5.75 2.55 7.55
C ASP A 94 -5.16 1.39 8.40
N GLU A 95 -5.62 0.16 8.20
CA GLU A 95 -5.02 -1.03 8.84
C GLU A 95 -3.57 -1.24 8.41
N ALA A 96 -3.27 -1.11 7.12
CA ALA A 96 -1.90 -1.25 6.60
C ALA A 96 -0.96 -0.20 7.18
N LEU A 97 -1.40 1.06 7.28
CA LEU A 97 -0.62 2.14 7.88
C LEU A 97 -0.38 1.91 9.37
N ARG A 98 -1.39 1.47 10.12
CA ARG A 98 -1.21 1.14 11.55
C ARG A 98 -0.17 0.04 11.74
N GLU A 99 -0.22 -1.00 10.92
CA GLU A 99 0.70 -2.12 11.04
C GLU A 99 2.12 -1.79 10.61
N VAL A 100 2.29 -1.02 9.53
CA VAL A 100 3.63 -0.66 9.05
C VAL A 100 4.35 0.29 10.01
N PHE A 101 3.62 1.16 10.69
CA PHE A 101 4.15 2.15 11.64
C PHE A 101 4.02 1.72 13.11
N GLU A 102 3.44 0.54 13.39
CA GLU A 102 3.17 0.03 14.75
C GLU A 102 2.40 1.04 15.63
N VAL A 103 1.45 1.75 15.05
CA VAL A 103 0.65 2.75 15.77
C VAL A 103 -0.55 2.07 16.40
N GLU A 104 -0.61 2.08 17.74
CA GLU A 104 -1.79 1.63 18.50
C GLU A 104 -3.02 2.50 18.16
N PRO A 105 -4.25 1.96 18.26
CA PRO A 105 -5.46 2.73 17.99
C PRO A 105 -5.45 4.03 18.79
N LEU A 106 -5.76 5.15 18.13
CA LEU A 106 -6.13 6.37 18.83
C LEU A 106 -7.47 6.09 19.54
N GLU A 107 -7.42 5.52 20.75
CA GLU A 107 -8.60 5.24 21.59
C GLU A 107 -9.31 6.52 22.08
N GLN A 108 -8.82 7.70 21.69
CA GLN A 108 -9.46 8.95 22.06
C GLN A 108 -10.51 9.30 21.01
N PRO A 109 -11.82 9.33 21.36
CA PRO A 109 -12.80 9.93 20.49
C PRO A 109 -12.34 11.35 20.21
N VAL A 110 -12.18 11.69 18.94
CA VAL A 110 -12.00 13.07 18.52
C VAL A 110 -13.23 13.82 18.99
N VAL A 111 -13.14 14.46 20.15
CA VAL A 111 -14.13 15.41 20.63
C VAL A 111 -14.02 16.58 19.67
N VAL A 112 -14.77 16.52 18.57
CA VAL A 112 -15.07 17.70 17.76
C VAL A 112 -15.73 18.69 18.71
N PRO A 113 -15.10 19.84 19.02
CA PRO A 113 -15.76 20.84 19.82
C PRO A 113 -17.01 21.25 19.05
N SER A 114 -18.19 20.99 19.62
CA SER A 114 -19.42 21.58 19.11
C SER A 114 -19.22 23.09 19.11
N LEU A 115 -19.26 23.70 17.94
CA LEU A 115 -19.33 25.14 17.81
C LEU A 115 -20.72 25.54 18.32
N GLU A 116 -20.78 26.09 19.54
CA GLU A 116 -21.92 26.87 20.03
C GLU A 116 -22.03 28.20 19.28
#